data_AF-A0A1W2C535-F1
#
_entry.id   AF-A0A1W2C535-F1
#
_cell.length_a   1.000
_cell.length_b   1.000
_cell.length_c   1.000
_cell.angle_alpha   90.00
_cell.angle_beta   90.00
_cell.angle_gamma   90.00
#
_symmetry.space_group_name_H-M   'P 1'
#
loop_
_entity.id
_entity.type
_entity.pdbx_description
1 polymer ?
#
loop_
_entity_poly.entity_id
_entity_poly.type
_entity_poly.pdbx_seq_one_letter_code
_entity_poly.pdbx_strand_id
1 'polypeptide(L)'
;MAKGSMYGILSDEDKKKVDQNTAVWESATAAGDAAAANAAHINNAVIYAGYGYNTNRDGSQQTPMEGVAQTDAASGGTGYINDIYDNQYKAGTASLTADYENNLTSLGRAQEQIEPTYYAARNSAASDTARSKDAWNEYAAAQGLNSGAGGQAEIARNSAYQANMTALGQAEADAEADAELQRQQLQADYTAAIEQVRAEQEAERNQALLEEYYRQQDQRQEAEETAYSRALQKAQILASVGDYSAYKALGYTDAEIAALQKYYKDNL
;
A
#
# COMPACT_ATOMS: atom_id res chain seq x y z
N MET A 1 -6.01 -8.61 -20.29
CA MET A 1 -4.59 -8.30 -20.65
C MET A 1 -4.12 -9.38 -21.60
N ALA A 2 -3.29 -9.11 -22.62
CA ALA A 2 -2.81 -10.19 -23.48
C ALA A 2 -1.62 -10.91 -22.83
N LYS A 3 -1.51 -12.24 -23.01
CA LYS A 3 -0.40 -13.04 -22.45
C LYS A 3 0.97 -12.60 -22.96
N GLY A 4 1.06 -11.94 -24.12
CA GLY A 4 2.29 -11.39 -24.70
C GLY A 4 2.92 -12.27 -25.79
N SER A 5 3.72 -11.66 -26.67
CA SER A 5 4.40 -12.32 -27.79
C SER A 5 5.49 -13.31 -27.35
N MET A 6 6.03 -13.14 -26.15
CA MET A 6 7.11 -13.97 -25.60
C MET A 6 6.63 -14.99 -24.55
N TYR A 7 5.33 -15.23 -24.41
CA TYR A 7 4.81 -16.20 -23.43
C TYR A 7 5.39 -17.63 -23.58
N GLY A 8 5.76 -18.02 -24.80
CA GLY A 8 6.27 -19.36 -25.09
C GLY A 8 7.62 -19.68 -24.46
N ILE A 9 8.46 -18.67 -24.18
CA ILE A 9 9.81 -18.86 -23.64
C ILE A 9 9.85 -19.00 -22.11
N LEU A 10 8.72 -18.72 -21.47
CA LEU A 10 8.59 -18.80 -20.02
C LEU A 10 8.59 -20.24 -19.52
N SER A 11 9.12 -20.44 -18.31
CA SER A 11 8.95 -21.68 -17.55
C SER A 11 7.47 -21.98 -17.29
N ASP A 12 7.11 -23.23 -17.05
CA ASP A 12 5.72 -23.61 -16.77
C ASP A 12 5.17 -22.95 -15.49
N GLU A 13 6.06 -22.70 -14.52
CA GLU A 13 5.71 -21.98 -13.30
C GLU A 13 5.42 -20.51 -13.59
N ASP A 14 6.25 -19.85 -14.40
CA ASP A 14 6.08 -18.45 -14.76
C ASP A 14 4.87 -18.24 -15.66
N LYS A 15 4.57 -19.18 -16.57
CA LYS A 15 3.33 -19.18 -17.37
C LYS A 15 2.08 -19.16 -16.49
N LYS A 16 2.09 -19.92 -15.40
CA LYS A 16 0.99 -19.95 -14.44
C LYS A 16 0.84 -18.61 -13.72
N LYS A 17 1.94 -17.97 -13.35
CA LYS A 17 1.95 -16.63 -12.74
C LYS A 17 1.44 -15.56 -13.72
N VAL A 18 1.87 -15.60 -14.98
CA VAL A 18 1.36 -14.72 -16.05
C VAL A 18 -0.15 -14.89 -16.24
N ASP A 19 -0.64 -16.12 -16.22
CA ASP A 19 -2.08 -16.41 -16.37
C ASP A 19 -2.90 -15.88 -15.18
N GLN A 20 -2.38 -16.05 -13.96
CA GLN A 20 -3.00 -15.51 -12.75
C GLN A 20 -3.04 -13.98 -12.79
N ASN A 21 -1.92 -13.32 -13.11
CA ASN A 21 -1.85 -11.86 -13.23
C ASN A 21 -2.80 -11.36 -14.33
N THR A 22 -2.89 -12.07 -15.45
CA THR A 22 -3.83 -11.74 -16.53
C THR A 22 -5.29 -11.77 -16.04
N ALA A 23 -5.67 -12.80 -15.29
CA ALA A 23 -7.01 -12.92 -14.71
C ALA A 23 -7.30 -11.84 -13.66
N VAL A 24 -6.33 -11.51 -12.80
CA VAL A 24 -6.43 -10.42 -11.81
C VAL A 24 -6.65 -9.10 -12.53
N TRP A 25 -5.86 -8.80 -13.56
CA TRP A 25 -6.02 -7.58 -14.35
C TRP A 25 -7.42 -7.46 -14.97
N GLU A 26 -7.95 -8.56 -15.51
CA GLU A 26 -9.28 -8.58 -16.14
C GLU A 26 -10.39 -8.34 -15.12
N SER A 27 -10.32 -8.99 -13.96
CA SER A 27 -11.27 -8.80 -12.87
C SER A 27 -11.22 -7.37 -12.29
N ALA A 28 -10.01 -6.83 -12.08
CA ALA A 28 -9.79 -5.49 -11.56
C ALA A 28 -10.27 -4.40 -12.53
N THR A 29 -9.98 -4.58 -13.83
CA THR A 29 -10.46 -3.66 -14.87
C THR A 29 -12.00 -3.69 -14.95
N ALA A 30 -12.62 -4.87 -14.84
CA ALA A 30 -14.08 -4.99 -14.82
C ALA A 30 -14.71 -4.36 -13.56
N ALA A 31 -14.01 -4.38 -12.43
CA ALA A 31 -14.41 -3.73 -11.18
C ALA A 31 -14.13 -2.22 -11.14
N GLY A 32 -13.41 -1.67 -12.13
CA GLY A 32 -12.94 -0.28 -12.10
C GLY A 32 -11.78 -0.05 -11.12
N ASP A 33 -11.17 -1.11 -10.59
CA ASP A 33 -10.03 -1.05 -9.68
C ASP A 33 -8.74 -0.87 -10.47
N ALA A 34 -8.43 0.39 -10.77
CA ALA A 34 -7.23 0.77 -11.49
C ALA A 34 -5.93 0.38 -10.74
N ALA A 35 -5.97 0.26 -9.41
CA ALA A 35 -4.79 -0.09 -8.61
C ALA A 35 -4.46 -1.58 -8.77
N ALA A 36 -5.45 -2.46 -8.60
CA ALA A 36 -5.26 -3.88 -8.80
C ALA A 36 -4.96 -4.23 -10.27
N ALA A 37 -5.56 -3.50 -11.23
CA ALA A 37 -5.24 -3.66 -12.64
C ALA A 37 -3.78 -3.25 -12.93
N ASN A 38 -3.31 -2.13 -12.38
CA ASN A 38 -1.93 -1.70 -12.58
C ASN A 38 -0.93 -2.66 -11.90
N ALA A 39 -1.23 -3.15 -10.69
CA ALA A 39 -0.40 -4.12 -9.98
C ALA A 39 -0.24 -5.43 -10.76
N ALA A 40 -1.33 -5.93 -11.36
CA ALA A 40 -1.29 -7.14 -12.17
C ALA A 40 -0.50 -6.98 -13.49
N HIS A 41 -0.59 -5.81 -14.12
CA HIS A 41 0.22 -5.47 -15.30
C HIS A 41 1.70 -5.46 -14.96
N ILE A 42 2.03 -4.78 -13.86
CA ILE A 42 3.36 -4.71 -13.31
C ILE A 42 3.85 -6.14 -13.06
N ASN A 43 3.20 -6.96 -12.23
CA ASN A 43 3.67 -8.33 -11.95
C ASN A 43 3.98 -9.18 -13.20
N ASN A 44 3.27 -8.97 -14.31
CA ASN A 44 3.59 -9.65 -15.58
C ASN A 44 4.88 -9.13 -16.23
N ALA A 45 5.15 -7.82 -16.13
CA ALA A 45 6.41 -7.20 -16.56
C ALA A 45 7.65 -7.78 -15.83
N VAL A 46 7.57 -8.12 -14.54
CA VAL A 46 8.66 -8.80 -13.80
C VAL A 46 9.09 -10.06 -14.53
N ILE A 47 8.08 -10.88 -14.83
CA ILE A 47 8.29 -12.22 -15.35
C ILE A 47 9.01 -12.10 -16.68
N TYR A 48 8.62 -11.17 -17.55
CA TYR A 48 9.29 -10.96 -18.83
C TYR A 48 10.67 -10.29 -18.72
N ALA A 49 10.87 -9.41 -17.74
CA ALA A 49 12.17 -8.79 -17.48
C ALA A 49 13.21 -9.84 -17.03
N GLY A 50 12.80 -10.86 -16.27
CA GLY A 50 13.63 -12.00 -15.90
C GLY A 50 14.21 -12.77 -17.11
N TYR A 51 13.58 -12.62 -18.28
CA TYR A 51 13.99 -13.25 -19.54
C TYR A 51 14.58 -12.23 -20.55
N GLY A 52 14.87 -10.99 -20.11
CA GLY A 52 15.52 -9.97 -20.94
C GLY A 52 14.58 -9.16 -21.85
N TYR A 53 13.28 -9.14 -21.54
CA TYR A 53 12.27 -8.42 -22.32
C TYR A 53 11.61 -7.29 -21.51
N ASN A 54 11.42 -6.14 -22.14
CA ASN A 54 10.55 -5.10 -21.61
C ASN A 54 9.12 -5.29 -22.12
N THR A 55 8.11 -4.99 -21.31
CA THR A 55 6.70 -5.04 -21.68
C THR A 55 6.13 -3.65 -21.87
N ASN A 56 5.35 -3.44 -22.93
CA ASN A 56 4.59 -2.21 -23.11
C ASN A 56 3.50 -2.03 -22.02
N ARG A 57 2.91 -0.82 -21.96
CA ARG A 57 1.92 -0.40 -20.93
C ARG A 57 0.67 -1.28 -20.82
N ASP A 58 0.33 -2.06 -21.85
CA ASP A 58 -0.80 -3.00 -21.84
C ASP A 58 -0.38 -4.48 -21.71
N GLY A 59 0.93 -4.75 -21.62
CA GLY A 59 1.52 -6.08 -21.44
C GLY A 59 1.49 -6.97 -22.69
N SER A 60 0.94 -6.46 -23.80
CA SER A 60 0.71 -7.24 -25.02
C SER A 60 1.93 -7.40 -25.92
N GLN A 61 2.94 -6.55 -25.76
CA GLN A 61 4.16 -6.57 -26.57
C GLN A 61 5.40 -6.61 -25.68
N GLN A 62 6.28 -7.57 -25.99
CA GLN A 62 7.59 -7.74 -25.38
C GLN A 62 8.66 -7.37 -26.39
N THR A 63 9.50 -6.40 -26.06
CA THR A 63 10.65 -6.02 -26.89
C THR A 63 11.95 -6.44 -26.23
N PRO A 64 12.92 -7.01 -26.98
CA PRO A 64 14.25 -7.27 -26.46
C PRO A 64 14.86 -5.98 -25.91
N MET A 65 15.51 -6.06 -24.75
CA MET A 65 16.31 -4.93 -24.25
C MET A 65 17.57 -4.77 -25.13
N GLU A 66 17.56 -3.87 -26.11
CA GLU A 66 18.73 -3.61 -26.97
C GLU A 66 19.79 -2.75 -26.24
N GLY A 67 21.05 -3.19 -26.25
CA GLY A 67 22.21 -2.31 -26.06
C GLY A 67 22.65 -2.00 -24.63
N VAL A 68 22.35 -2.85 -23.64
CA VAL A 68 22.96 -2.67 -22.31
C VAL A 68 24.37 -3.26 -22.32
N ALA A 69 25.36 -2.42 -22.64
CA ALA A 69 26.67 -2.61 -22.05
C ALA A 69 26.46 -2.72 -20.55
N GLN A 70 26.99 -3.79 -19.95
CA GLN A 70 26.86 -4.20 -18.56
C GLN A 70 27.46 -3.17 -17.60
N THR A 71 26.84 -2.00 -17.53
CA THR A 71 27.09 -0.90 -16.61
C THR A 71 25.72 -0.32 -16.30
N ASP A 72 25.29 -0.49 -15.05
CA ASP A 72 24.03 -0.01 -14.45
C ASP A 72 22.76 -0.85 -14.67
N ALA A 73 22.91 -2.16 -14.83
CA ALA A 73 21.83 -3.13 -14.58
C ALA A 73 21.25 -3.04 -13.14
N ALA A 74 21.96 -2.38 -12.22
CA ALA A 74 21.53 -2.12 -10.85
C ALA A 74 20.30 -1.18 -10.73
N SER A 75 19.98 -0.37 -11.76
CA SER A 75 18.87 0.61 -11.66
C SER A 75 17.51 0.10 -12.15
N GLY A 76 17.48 -0.85 -13.08
CA GLY A 76 16.23 -1.31 -13.71
C GLY A 76 15.40 -2.24 -12.83
N GLY A 77 16.00 -3.30 -12.26
CA GLY A 77 15.31 -4.27 -11.40
C GLY A 77 14.93 -3.68 -10.03
N THR A 78 15.85 -2.94 -9.42
CA THR A 78 15.67 -2.27 -8.11
C THR A 78 14.59 -1.19 -8.17
N GLY A 79 14.62 -0.32 -9.20
CA GLY A 79 13.61 0.73 -9.39
C GLY A 79 12.21 0.15 -9.58
N TYR A 80 12.13 -0.97 -10.27
CA TYR A 80 10.89 -1.65 -10.54
C TYR A 80 10.31 -2.40 -9.30
N ILE A 81 11.15 -3.04 -8.48
CA ILE A 81 10.71 -3.62 -7.18
C ILE A 81 10.13 -2.52 -6.29
N ASN A 82 10.79 -1.36 -6.25
CA ASN A 82 10.32 -0.19 -5.51
C ASN A 82 8.93 0.26 -6.00
N ASP A 83 8.70 0.31 -7.31
CA ASP A 83 7.40 0.68 -7.89
C ASP A 83 6.28 -0.31 -7.54
N ILE A 84 6.57 -1.62 -7.46
CA ILE A 84 5.60 -2.64 -7.00
C ILE A 84 5.14 -2.31 -5.59
N TYR A 85 6.08 -2.21 -4.66
CA TYR A 85 5.75 -2.03 -3.25
C TYR A 85 5.13 -0.66 -2.98
N ASP A 86 5.53 0.38 -3.71
CA ASP A 86 4.87 1.69 -3.60
C ASP A 86 3.40 1.64 -4.08
N ASN A 87 3.10 0.84 -5.11
CA ASN A 87 1.72 0.65 -5.57
C ASN A 87 0.91 -0.25 -4.63
N GLN A 88 1.51 -1.31 -4.09
CA GLN A 88 0.87 -2.16 -3.10
C GLN A 88 0.56 -1.39 -1.81
N TYR A 89 1.46 -0.51 -1.38
CA TYR A 89 1.24 0.37 -0.24
C TYR A 89 0.07 1.32 -0.51
N LYS A 90 0.02 1.96 -1.69
CA LYS A 90 -1.12 2.80 -2.09
C LYS A 90 -2.44 2.02 -2.12
N ALA A 91 -2.44 0.81 -2.66
CA ALA A 91 -3.64 -0.03 -2.72
C ALA A 91 -4.10 -0.47 -1.32
N GLY A 92 -3.16 -0.92 -0.48
CA GLY A 92 -3.44 -1.36 0.90
C GLY A 92 -3.94 -0.24 1.81
N THR A 93 -3.50 1.00 1.56
CA THR A 93 -3.91 2.18 2.34
C THR A 93 -5.17 2.88 1.81
N ALA A 94 -5.60 2.60 0.57
CA ALA A 94 -6.77 3.23 -0.03
C ALA A 94 -8.07 2.89 0.71
N SER A 95 -8.28 1.62 1.07
CA SER A 95 -9.46 1.20 1.84
C SER A 95 -9.47 1.82 3.23
N LEU A 96 -8.31 1.84 3.91
CA LEU A 96 -8.16 2.45 5.23
C LEU A 96 -8.47 3.96 5.20
N THR A 97 -8.03 4.65 4.16
CA THR A 97 -8.34 6.08 3.94
C THR A 97 -9.84 6.29 3.75
N ALA A 98 -10.47 5.50 2.89
CA ALA A 98 -11.91 5.61 2.63
C ALA A 98 -12.75 5.33 3.89
N ASP A 99 -12.39 4.31 4.67
CA ASP A 99 -13.07 3.96 5.91
C ASP A 99 -12.91 5.07 6.95
N TYR A 100 -11.69 5.63 7.09
CA TYR A 100 -11.44 6.78 7.94
C TYR A 100 -12.30 8.00 7.57
N GLU A 101 -12.35 8.36 6.28
CA GLU A 101 -13.15 9.50 5.79
C GLU A 101 -14.66 9.29 6.02
N ASN A 102 -15.16 8.08 5.79
CA ASN A 102 -16.56 7.73 6.01
C ASN A 102 -16.94 7.82 7.50
N ASN A 103 -16.08 7.30 8.38
CA ASN A 103 -16.28 7.36 9.82
C ASN A 103 -16.20 8.81 10.33
N LEU A 104 -15.25 9.60 9.82
CA LEU A 104 -15.11 11.02 10.18
C LEU A 104 -16.33 11.83 9.75
N THR A 105 -16.87 11.57 8.55
CA THR A 105 -18.09 12.22 8.06
C THR A 105 -19.30 11.85 8.91
N SER A 106 -19.44 10.58 9.28
CA SER A 106 -20.54 10.09 10.11
C SER A 106 -20.48 10.69 11.51
N LEU A 107 -19.28 10.75 12.10
CA LEU A 107 -19.03 11.39 13.39
C LEU A 107 -19.31 12.90 13.35
N GLY A 108 -18.89 13.58 12.28
CA GLY A 108 -19.17 15.01 12.08
C GLY A 108 -20.68 15.30 12.03
N ARG A 109 -21.45 14.47 11.31
CA ARG A 109 -22.92 14.59 11.30
C ARG A 109 -23.54 14.32 12.66
N ALA A 110 -23.03 13.33 13.41
CA ALA A 110 -23.51 13.06 14.76
C ALA A 110 -23.25 14.26 15.68
N GLN A 111 -22.07 14.88 15.59
CA GLN A 111 -21.70 16.09 16.33
C GLN A 111 -22.59 17.28 16.00
N GLU A 112 -22.87 17.52 14.72
CA GLU A 112 -23.78 18.59 14.29
C GLU A 112 -25.21 18.43 14.84
N GLN A 113 -25.62 17.21 15.20
CA GLN A 113 -26.95 16.94 15.76
C GLN A 113 -27.01 17.07 17.29
N ILE A 114 -25.87 17.14 18.00
CA ILE A 114 -25.84 17.22 19.46
C ILE A 114 -26.58 18.47 19.94
N GLU A 115 -26.12 19.66 19.55
CA GLU A 115 -26.68 20.94 20.02
C GLU A 115 -28.19 21.08 19.69
N PRO A 116 -28.66 20.82 18.45
CA PRO A 116 -30.09 20.86 18.14
C PRO A 116 -30.93 19.89 18.98
N THR A 117 -30.40 18.69 19.25
CA THR A 117 -31.11 17.67 20.03
C THR A 117 -31.28 18.11 21.48
N TYR A 118 -30.21 18.62 22.10
CA TYR A 118 -30.26 19.09 23.49
C TYR A 118 -31.03 20.40 23.63
N TYR A 119 -30.95 21.31 22.65
CA TYR A 119 -31.78 22.49 22.59
C TYR A 119 -33.28 22.14 22.53
N ALA A 120 -33.66 21.19 21.67
CA ALA A 120 -35.04 20.69 21.58
C ALA A 120 -35.49 20.03 22.90
N ALA A 121 -34.62 19.26 23.56
CA ALA A 121 -34.91 18.64 24.85
C ALA A 121 -35.16 19.69 25.95
N ARG A 122 -34.34 20.74 26.02
CA ARG A 122 -34.53 21.86 26.96
C ARG A 122 -35.85 22.58 26.73
N ASN A 123 -36.20 22.86 25.47
CA ASN A 123 -37.48 23.46 25.12
C ASN A 123 -38.68 22.57 25.49
N SER A 124 -38.59 21.26 25.28
CA SER A 124 -39.64 20.31 25.69
C SER A 124 -39.84 20.34 27.21
N ALA A 125 -38.76 20.26 27.98
CA ALA A 125 -38.83 20.29 29.44
C ALA A 125 -39.43 21.60 29.98
N ALA A 126 -39.12 22.73 29.35
CA ALA A 126 -39.74 24.02 29.67
C ALA A 126 -41.25 24.01 29.36
N SER A 127 -41.65 23.47 28.20
CA SER A 127 -43.06 23.33 27.81
C SER A 127 -43.85 22.43 28.76
N ASP A 128 -43.27 21.29 29.14
CA ASP A 128 -43.91 20.34 30.05
C ASP A 128 -44.06 20.91 31.46
N THR A 129 -43.07 21.68 31.91
CA THR A 129 -43.14 22.41 33.18
C THR A 129 -44.25 23.46 33.15
N ALA A 130 -44.39 24.22 32.06
CA ALA A 130 -45.46 25.22 31.92
C ALA A 130 -46.85 24.56 31.95
N ARG A 131 -47.07 23.49 31.18
CA ARG A 131 -48.33 22.73 31.18
C ARG A 131 -48.66 22.16 32.55
N SER A 132 -47.65 21.62 33.25
CA SER A 132 -47.83 21.09 34.61
C SER A 132 -48.22 22.18 35.61
N LYS A 133 -47.65 23.38 35.48
CA LYS A 133 -48.07 24.55 36.28
C LYS A 133 -49.51 24.94 36.00
N ASP A 134 -49.91 25.04 34.73
CA ASP A 134 -51.29 25.42 34.37
C ASP A 134 -52.31 24.40 34.89
N ALA A 135 -52.07 23.11 34.68
CA ALA A 135 -52.93 22.04 35.19
C ALA A 135 -53.02 22.04 36.72
N TRP A 136 -51.91 22.32 37.40
CA TRP A 136 -51.91 22.42 38.85
C TRP A 136 -52.64 23.67 39.36
N ASN A 137 -52.50 24.80 38.68
CA ASN A 137 -53.22 26.03 39.02
C ASN A 137 -54.74 25.84 38.89
N GLU A 138 -55.19 25.16 37.83
CA GLU A 138 -56.60 24.81 37.63
C GLU A 138 -57.10 23.86 38.73
N TYR A 139 -56.32 22.83 39.05
CA TYR A 139 -56.64 21.90 40.14
C TYR A 139 -56.70 22.59 41.51
N ALA A 140 -55.71 23.42 41.82
CA ALA A 140 -55.64 24.14 43.09
C ALA A 140 -56.81 25.13 43.24
N ALA A 141 -57.17 25.83 42.16
CA ALA A 141 -58.34 26.70 42.11
C ALA A 141 -59.65 25.92 42.31
N ALA A 142 -59.79 24.74 41.69
CA ALA A 142 -60.97 23.89 41.83
C ALA A 142 -61.14 23.29 43.24
N GLN A 143 -60.03 22.97 43.91
CA GLN A 143 -60.02 22.36 45.25
C GLN A 143 -59.92 23.37 46.40
N GLY A 144 -59.84 24.68 46.09
CA GLY A 144 -59.68 25.74 47.09
C GLY A 144 -58.37 25.63 47.88
N LEU A 145 -57.35 24.98 47.31
CA LEU A 145 -56.05 24.79 47.96
C LEU A 145 -55.34 26.15 48.06
N ASN A 146 -55.25 26.68 49.29
CA ASN A 146 -54.68 27.99 49.57
C ASN A 146 -53.13 28.00 49.40
N SER A 147 -52.56 29.21 49.27
CA SER A 147 -51.17 29.51 48.88
C SER A 147 -50.06 28.77 49.64
N GLY A 148 -50.30 28.29 50.86
CA GLY A 148 -49.32 27.57 51.69
C GLY A 148 -48.98 26.16 51.16
N ALA A 149 -49.96 25.39 50.68
CA ALA A 149 -49.71 24.08 50.05
C ALA A 149 -49.16 24.25 48.62
N GLY A 150 -49.49 25.37 47.96
CA GLY A 150 -48.98 25.72 46.64
C GLY A 150 -47.52 26.13 46.61
N GLY A 151 -47.04 26.85 47.62
CA GLY A 151 -45.65 27.29 47.69
C GLY A 151 -44.65 26.13 47.75
N GLN A 152 -44.96 25.07 48.51
CA GLN A 152 -44.09 23.89 48.58
C GLN A 152 -44.10 23.08 47.28
N ALA A 153 -45.27 22.93 46.63
CA ALA A 153 -45.38 22.26 45.34
C ALA A 153 -44.63 23.03 44.22
N GLU A 154 -44.71 24.36 44.24
CA GLU A 154 -44.03 25.21 43.26
C GLU A 154 -42.50 25.20 43.45
N ILE A 155 -42.01 25.22 44.70
CA ILE A 155 -40.58 25.06 44.99
C ILE A 155 -40.08 23.70 44.50
N ALA A 156 -40.78 22.61 44.83
CA ALA A 156 -40.40 21.27 44.40
C ALA A 156 -40.35 21.14 42.86
N ARG A 157 -41.34 21.69 42.15
CA ARG A 157 -41.35 21.74 40.67
C ARG A 157 -40.20 22.55 40.11
N ASN A 158 -39.92 23.73 40.67
CA ASN A 158 -38.82 24.58 40.20
C ASN A 158 -37.46 23.90 40.44
N SER A 159 -37.25 23.30 41.61
CA SER A 159 -36.05 22.51 41.91
C SER A 159 -35.89 21.33 40.95
N ALA A 160 -36.96 20.61 40.63
CA ALA A 160 -36.92 19.51 39.67
C ALA A 160 -36.60 19.98 38.23
N TYR A 161 -37.20 21.09 37.79
CA TYR A 161 -36.91 21.70 36.49
C TYR A 161 -35.44 22.16 36.38
N GLN A 162 -34.93 22.85 37.41
CA GLN A 162 -33.54 23.28 37.49
C GLN A 162 -32.58 22.09 37.41
N ALA A 163 -32.85 21.03 38.18
CA ALA A 163 -32.06 19.80 38.13
C ALA A 163 -32.07 19.14 36.74
N ASN A 164 -33.22 19.11 36.07
CA ASN A 164 -33.33 18.60 34.71
C ASN A 164 -32.52 19.43 33.70
N MET A 165 -32.56 20.77 33.79
CA MET A 165 -31.74 21.64 32.93
C MET A 165 -30.24 21.43 33.15
N THR A 166 -29.80 21.29 34.41
CA THR A 166 -28.40 20.99 34.71
C THR A 166 -27.99 19.62 34.16
N ALA A 167 -28.84 18.60 34.31
CA ALA A 167 -28.56 17.26 33.79
C ALA A 167 -28.46 17.26 32.25
N LEU A 168 -29.34 17.97 31.55
CA LEU A 168 -29.28 18.12 30.09
C LEU A 168 -28.01 18.85 29.64
N GLY A 169 -27.60 19.90 30.35
CA GLY A 169 -26.35 20.60 30.05
C GLY A 169 -25.10 19.75 30.29
N GLN A 170 -25.12 18.89 31.32
CA GLN A 170 -24.04 17.92 31.55
C GLN A 170 -24.00 16.86 30.45
N ALA A 171 -25.14 16.27 30.11
CA ALA A 171 -25.24 15.25 29.07
C ALA A 171 -24.81 15.76 27.69
N GLU A 172 -25.10 17.02 27.37
CA GLU A 172 -24.61 17.67 26.16
C GLU A 172 -23.08 17.81 26.17
N ALA A 173 -22.51 18.34 27.25
CA ALA A 173 -21.07 18.48 27.39
C ALA A 173 -20.33 17.14 27.31
N ASP A 174 -20.90 16.09 27.93
CA ASP A 174 -20.38 14.73 27.87
C ASP A 174 -20.45 14.18 26.42
N ALA A 175 -21.56 14.40 25.71
CA ALA A 175 -21.70 13.98 24.31
C ALA A 175 -20.71 14.69 23.38
N GLU A 176 -20.45 15.98 23.59
CA GLU A 176 -19.43 16.73 22.85
C GLU A 176 -18.02 16.19 23.12
N ALA A 177 -17.70 15.94 24.40
CA ALA A 177 -16.42 15.38 24.81
C ALA A 177 -16.19 13.97 24.26
N ASP A 178 -17.20 13.11 24.30
CA ASP A 178 -17.16 11.75 23.75
C ASP A 178 -16.94 11.78 22.24
N ALA A 179 -17.61 12.68 21.53
CA ALA A 179 -17.46 12.79 20.09
C ALA A 179 -16.05 13.29 19.69
N GLU A 180 -15.47 14.20 20.46
CA GLU A 180 -14.08 14.62 20.26
C GLU A 180 -13.08 13.49 20.58
N LEU A 181 -13.31 12.73 21.66
CA LEU A 181 -12.51 11.55 21.98
C LEU A 181 -12.58 10.51 20.85
N GLN A 182 -13.77 10.23 20.31
CA GLN A 182 -13.94 9.33 19.17
C GLN A 182 -13.18 9.80 17.93
N ARG A 183 -13.15 11.12 17.67
CA ARG A 183 -12.39 11.68 16.55
C ARG A 183 -10.89 11.43 16.73
N GLN A 184 -10.36 11.68 17.93
CA GLN A 184 -8.96 11.46 18.25
C GLN A 184 -8.59 9.98 18.15
N GLN A 185 -9.45 9.10 18.66
CA GLN A 185 -9.25 7.65 18.57
C GLN A 185 -9.24 7.19 17.10
N LEU A 186 -10.18 7.66 16.29
CA LEU A 186 -10.26 7.33 14.88
C LEU A 186 -8.99 7.75 14.11
N GLN A 187 -8.44 8.92 14.43
CA GLN A 187 -7.17 9.39 13.86
C GLN A 187 -5.98 8.51 14.31
N ALA A 188 -5.93 8.15 15.59
CA ALA A 188 -4.88 7.30 16.12
C ALA A 188 -4.92 5.89 15.49
N ASP A 189 -6.12 5.30 15.40
CA ASP A 189 -6.34 3.98 14.81
C ASP A 189 -5.97 3.96 13.33
N TYR A 190 -6.38 4.98 12.56
CA TYR A 190 -6.00 5.13 11.16
C TYR A 190 -4.47 5.23 11.00
N THR A 191 -3.82 6.07 11.81
CA THR A 191 -2.35 6.23 11.75
C THR A 191 -1.64 4.91 12.06
N ALA A 192 -2.08 4.21 13.11
CA ALA A 192 -1.52 2.91 13.48
C ALA A 192 -1.70 1.86 12.37
N ALA A 193 -2.88 1.82 11.73
CA ALA A 193 -3.16 0.88 10.64
C ALA A 193 -2.28 1.15 9.40
N ILE A 194 -2.09 2.41 9.03
CA ILE A 194 -1.21 2.79 7.91
C ILE A 194 0.25 2.41 8.20
N GLU A 195 0.74 2.68 9.41
CA GLU A 195 2.11 2.33 9.80
C GLU A 195 2.32 0.81 9.87
N GLN A 196 1.30 0.04 10.24
CA GLN A 196 1.37 -1.42 10.18
C GLN A 196 1.54 -1.91 8.73
N VAL A 197 0.70 -1.42 7.80
CA VAL A 197 0.83 -1.76 6.37
C VAL A 197 2.21 -1.37 5.83
N ARG A 198 2.71 -0.20 6.24
CA ARG A 198 4.06 0.26 5.87
C ARG A 198 5.13 -0.70 6.37
N ALA A 199 5.12 -1.04 7.66
CA ALA A 199 6.15 -1.88 8.27
C ALA A 199 6.18 -3.28 7.66
N GLU A 200 5.00 -3.87 7.40
CA GLU A 200 4.88 -5.17 6.74
C GLU A 200 5.48 -5.13 5.32
N GLN A 201 5.09 -4.15 4.50
CA GLN A 201 5.60 -4.05 3.13
C GLN A 201 7.06 -3.65 3.03
N GLU A 202 7.56 -2.83 3.95
CA GLU A 202 8.97 -2.41 3.95
C GLU A 202 9.91 -3.60 4.26
N ALA A 203 9.48 -4.52 5.14
CA ALA A 203 10.21 -5.76 5.39
C ALA A 203 10.27 -6.66 4.16
N GLU A 204 9.13 -6.87 3.48
CA GLU A 204 9.03 -7.68 2.26
C GLU A 204 9.82 -7.05 1.10
N ARG A 205 9.73 -5.73 0.94
CA ARG A 205 10.51 -4.97 -0.04
C ARG A 205 12.00 -5.14 0.15
N ASN A 206 12.49 -5.01 1.38
CA ASN A 206 13.91 -5.16 1.68
C ASN A 206 14.42 -6.58 1.39
N GLN A 207 13.61 -7.61 1.66
CA GLN A 207 13.94 -8.99 1.29
C GLN A 207 14.02 -9.17 -0.22
N ALA A 208 13.01 -8.69 -0.96
CA ALA A 208 12.99 -8.79 -2.42
C ALA A 208 14.16 -8.04 -3.07
N LEU A 209 14.52 -6.86 -2.56
CA LEU A 209 15.68 -6.10 -3.01
C LEU A 209 17.00 -6.85 -2.75
N LEU A 210 17.10 -7.54 -1.62
CA LEU A 210 18.29 -8.33 -1.27
C LEU A 210 18.41 -9.58 -2.16
N GLU A 211 17.31 -10.27 -2.41
CA GLU A 211 17.27 -11.41 -3.33
C GLU A 211 17.68 -10.99 -4.75
N GLU A 212 17.15 -9.87 -5.23
CA GLU A 212 17.51 -9.31 -6.54
C GLU A 212 18.99 -8.91 -6.61
N TYR A 213 19.53 -8.37 -5.53
CA TYR A 213 20.96 -8.07 -5.42
C TYR A 213 21.82 -9.33 -5.61
N TYR A 214 21.50 -10.42 -4.91
CA TYR A 214 22.23 -11.69 -5.05
C TYR A 214 22.06 -12.30 -6.44
N ARG A 215 20.85 -12.28 -7.00
CA ARG A 215 20.59 -12.75 -8.37
C ARG A 215 21.45 -12.03 -9.40
N GLN A 216 21.57 -10.70 -9.30
CA GLN A 216 22.42 -9.91 -10.18
C GLN A 216 23.91 -10.25 -10.00
N GLN A 217 24.34 -10.53 -8.77
CA GLN A 217 25.71 -10.95 -8.50
C GLN A 217 26.04 -12.29 -9.16
N ASP A 218 25.16 -13.28 -9.02
CA ASP A 218 25.33 -14.60 -9.62
C ASP A 218 25.36 -14.52 -11.15
N GLN A 219 24.43 -13.77 -11.75
CA GLN A 219 24.40 -13.55 -13.20
C GLN A 219 25.68 -12.90 -13.73
N ARG A 220 26.24 -11.94 -12.98
CA ARG A 220 27.52 -11.33 -13.35
C ARG A 220 28.64 -12.35 -13.32
N GLN A 221 28.71 -13.18 -12.28
CA GLN A 221 29.73 -14.20 -12.15
C GLN A 221 29.63 -15.25 -13.28
N GLU A 222 28.42 -15.74 -13.57
CA GLU A 222 28.19 -16.68 -14.68
C GLU A 222 28.57 -16.08 -16.04
N ALA A 223 28.26 -14.80 -16.26
CA ALA A 223 28.64 -14.09 -17.48
C ALA A 223 30.16 -13.96 -17.61
N GLU A 224 30.85 -13.65 -16.51
CA GLU A 224 32.31 -13.58 -16.44
C GLU A 224 32.96 -14.96 -16.72
N GLU A 225 32.45 -16.02 -16.09
CA GLU A 225 32.91 -17.41 -16.32
C GLU A 225 32.67 -17.88 -17.75
N THR A 226 31.50 -17.56 -18.32
CA THR A 226 31.16 -17.89 -19.71
C THR A 226 32.06 -17.14 -20.69
N ALA A 227 32.31 -15.85 -20.43
CA ALA A 227 33.21 -15.03 -21.23
C ALA A 227 34.64 -15.56 -21.18
N TYR A 228 35.11 -15.94 -19.99
CA TYR A 228 36.42 -16.54 -19.78
C TYR A 228 36.56 -17.89 -20.51
N SER A 229 35.58 -18.78 -20.38
CA SER A 229 35.55 -20.08 -21.05
C SER A 229 35.59 -19.93 -22.58
N ARG A 230 34.80 -19.00 -23.13
CA ARG A 230 34.81 -18.70 -24.58
C ARG A 230 36.15 -18.14 -25.03
N ALA A 231 36.76 -17.25 -24.25
CA ALA A 231 38.08 -16.70 -24.54
C ALA A 231 39.16 -17.80 -24.51
N LEU A 232 39.09 -18.73 -23.55
CA LEU A 232 39.97 -19.89 -23.46
C LEU A 232 39.83 -20.81 -24.67
N GLN A 233 38.61 -21.17 -25.05
CA GLN A 233 38.35 -22.00 -26.23
C GLN A 233 38.92 -21.36 -27.51
N LYS A 234 38.72 -20.04 -27.68
CA LYS A 234 39.28 -19.30 -28.80
C LYS A 234 40.81 -19.31 -28.78
N ALA A 235 41.42 -19.12 -27.61
CA ALA A 235 42.87 -19.16 -27.45
C ALA A 235 43.45 -20.55 -27.77
N GLN A 236 42.78 -21.63 -27.36
CA GLN A 236 43.17 -23.01 -27.69
C GLN A 236 43.10 -23.29 -29.21
N ILE A 237 42.04 -22.84 -29.88
CA ILE A 237 41.90 -22.99 -31.35
C ILE A 237 43.04 -22.26 -32.06
N LEU A 238 43.33 -21.01 -31.69
CA LEU A 238 44.41 -20.25 -32.32
C LEU A 238 45.78 -20.86 -32.03
N ALA A 239 46.01 -21.37 -30.81
CA ALA A 239 47.24 -22.08 -30.48
C ALA A 239 47.43 -23.37 -31.30
N SER A 240 46.35 -24.06 -31.67
CA SER A 240 46.42 -25.26 -32.52
C SER A 240 47.01 -25.00 -33.92
N VAL A 241 46.94 -23.74 -34.39
CA VAL A 241 47.58 -23.30 -35.64
C VAL A 241 48.85 -22.48 -35.40
N GLY A 242 49.35 -22.47 -34.16
CA GLY A 242 50.59 -21.78 -33.77
C GLY A 242 50.45 -20.32 -33.35
N ASP A 243 49.23 -19.79 -33.26
CA ASP A 243 48.96 -18.41 -32.81
C ASP A 243 48.53 -18.37 -31.33
N TYR A 244 49.45 -17.99 -30.45
CA TYR A 244 49.20 -17.88 -29.01
C TYR A 244 48.81 -16.46 -28.56
N SER A 245 48.63 -15.52 -29.48
CA SER A 245 48.34 -14.11 -29.15
C SER A 245 47.06 -13.92 -28.32
N ALA A 246 46.07 -14.79 -28.52
CA ALA A 246 44.80 -14.75 -27.81
C ALA A 246 44.88 -15.07 -26.31
N TYR A 247 45.98 -15.69 -25.83
CA TYR A 247 46.19 -15.91 -24.39
C TYR A 247 46.44 -14.61 -23.62
N LYS A 248 46.81 -13.51 -24.30
CA LYS A 248 46.95 -12.19 -23.67
C LYS A 248 45.64 -11.71 -23.03
N ALA A 249 44.50 -12.02 -23.65
CA ALA A 249 43.17 -11.71 -23.13
C ALA A 249 42.80 -12.54 -21.89
N LEU A 250 43.54 -13.61 -21.60
CA LEU A 250 43.38 -14.48 -20.43
C LEU A 250 44.39 -14.15 -19.32
N GLY A 251 45.18 -13.09 -19.48
CA GLY A 251 46.17 -12.63 -18.49
C GLY A 251 47.60 -13.10 -18.72
N TYR A 252 47.90 -13.78 -19.82
CA TYR A 252 49.28 -14.19 -20.12
C TYR A 252 50.13 -12.99 -20.54
N THR A 253 51.37 -12.96 -20.07
CA THR A 253 52.34 -11.92 -20.42
C THR A 253 52.92 -12.15 -21.82
N ASP A 254 53.43 -11.08 -22.43
CA ASP A 254 54.05 -11.16 -23.76
C ASP A 254 55.27 -12.12 -23.78
N ALA A 255 55.99 -12.24 -22.66
CA ALA A 255 57.11 -13.18 -22.51
C ALA A 255 56.65 -14.65 -22.50
N GLU A 256 55.55 -14.96 -21.81
CA GLU A 256 54.97 -16.31 -21.76
C GLU A 256 54.40 -16.72 -23.12
N ILE A 257 53.72 -15.80 -23.80
CA ILE A 257 53.19 -16.03 -25.16
C ILE A 257 54.33 -16.30 -26.15
N ALA A 258 55.42 -15.53 -26.09
CA ALA A 258 56.59 -15.74 -26.95
C ALA A 258 57.28 -17.08 -26.67
N ALA A 259 57.34 -17.52 -25.41
CA ALA A 259 57.88 -18.82 -25.03
C ALA A 259 57.04 -19.98 -25.59
N LEU A 260 55.70 -19.87 -25.51
CA LEU A 260 54.77 -20.86 -26.08
C LEU A 260 54.89 -20.94 -27.61
N GLN A 261 54.94 -19.79 -28.29
CA GLN A 261 55.15 -19.72 -29.74
C GLN A 261 56.47 -20.36 -30.17
N LYS A 262 57.55 -20.12 -29.41
CA LYS A 262 58.86 -20.70 -29.68
C LYS A 262 58.82 -22.22 -29.51
N TYR A 263 58.27 -22.72 -28.40
CA TYR A 263 58.14 -24.15 -28.15
C TYR A 263 57.38 -24.88 -29.26
N TYR A 264 56.28 -24.29 -29.76
CA TYR A 264 55.53 -24.87 -30.88
C TYR A 264 56.37 -24.96 -32.16
N LYS A 265 57.14 -23.91 -32.49
CA LYS A 265 58.02 -23.89 -33.68
C LYS A 265 59.17 -24.89 -33.59
N ASP A 266 59.70 -25.12 -32.39
CA ASP A 266 60.82 -26.04 -32.16
C ASP A 266 60.40 -27.52 -32.20
N ASN A 267 59.10 -27.84 -32.12
CA ASN A 267 58.55 -29.20 -32.10
C ASN A 267 57.67 -29.54 -33.33
N LEU A 268 57.84 -28.79 -34.42
CA LEU A 268 57.14 -28.95 -35.70
C LEU A 268 58.07 -29.62 -36.72
#